data_AF-A0A7W0X484-F1
#
_entry.id   AF-A0A7W0X484-F1
#
_cell.length_a   1.000
_cell.length_b   1.000
_cell.length_c   1.000
_cell.angle_alpha   90.00
_cell.angle_beta   90.00
_cell.angle_gamma   90.00
#
_symmetry.space_group_name_H-M   'P 1'
#
loop_
_entity.id
_entity.type
_entity.pdbx_description
1 polymer ?
#
loop_
_entity_poly.entity_id
_entity_poly.type
_entity_poly.pdbx_seq_one_letter_code
_entity_poly.pdbx_strand_id
1 'polypeptide(L)'
;VGSYADVVIATGGGIVSEPATFELLLTHCFTIWLRASPEDHMQRVVAQGDRRPMAGNKEAMEDLKRILEGRREFYAKADVTVDTSGKTPGDAYREVRASIVPSATRQHFSAPAARQSDDSRADAI
;
A
#
# COMPACT_ATOMS: atom_id res chain seq x y z
N VAL A 1 -17.76 1.94 -18.16
CA VAL A 1 -16.79 1.65 -17.08
C VAL A 1 -17.35 0.50 -16.26
N GLY A 2 -16.60 -0.60 -16.11
CA GLY A 2 -17.04 -1.72 -15.28
C GLY A 2 -16.99 -1.35 -13.80
N SER A 3 -18.09 -1.60 -13.09
CA SER A 3 -18.09 -1.56 -11.63
C SER A 3 -17.59 -2.93 -11.14
N TYR A 4 -16.56 -2.92 -10.30
CA TYR A 4 -16.13 -4.10 -9.57
C TYR A 4 -16.73 -4.00 -8.17
N ALA A 5 -17.63 -4.93 -7.82
CA ALA A 5 -18.31 -4.93 -6.53
C ALA A 5 -17.33 -5.12 -5.36
N ASP A 6 -16.30 -5.96 -5.57
CA ASP A 6 -15.25 -6.24 -4.60
C ASP A 6 -13.88 -6.27 -5.30
N VAL A 7 -12.89 -5.58 -4.74
CA VAL A 7 -11.52 -5.58 -5.26
C VAL A 7 -10.49 -5.65 -4.13
N VAL A 8 -9.35 -6.26 -4.42
CA VAL A 8 -8.15 -6.19 -3.58
C VAL A 8 -7.12 -5.33 -4.29
N ILE A 9 -6.65 -4.28 -3.62
CA ILE A 9 -5.68 -3.33 -4.17
C ILE A 9 -4.35 -3.51 -3.44
N ALA A 10 -3.31 -3.95 -4.16
CA ALA A 10 -1.94 -3.92 -3.65
C ALA A 10 -1.32 -2.55 -3.96
N THR A 11 -1.13 -1.72 -2.93
CA THR A 11 -0.51 -0.41 -3.08
C THR A 11 1.02 -0.51 -3.10
N GLY A 12 1.69 0.40 -3.82
CA GLY A 12 3.13 0.54 -3.70
C GLY A 12 3.54 1.01 -2.29
N GLY A 13 4.71 0.58 -1.82
CA GLY A 13 5.22 0.95 -0.49
C GLY A 13 5.54 2.45 -0.31
N GLY A 14 5.37 3.27 -1.34
CA GLY A 14 5.49 4.73 -1.26
C GLY A 14 4.16 5.45 -1.06
N ILE A 15 3.03 4.75 -0.92
CA ILE A 15 1.69 5.36 -0.91
C ILE A 15 1.53 6.45 0.15
N VAL A 16 2.17 6.29 1.31
CA VAL A 16 2.15 7.26 2.42
C VAL A 16 2.89 8.57 2.10
N SER A 17 3.70 8.60 1.05
CA SER A 17 4.38 9.82 0.59
C SER A 17 3.47 10.75 -0.19
N GLU A 18 2.25 10.32 -0.55
CA GLU A 18 1.22 11.18 -1.14
C GLU A 18 -0.03 11.20 -0.24
N PRO A 19 -0.14 12.17 0.69
CA PRO A 19 -1.17 12.16 1.73
C PRO A 19 -2.60 12.12 1.20
N ALA A 20 -2.93 12.86 0.12
CA ALA A 20 -4.31 12.90 -0.36
C ALA A 20 -4.75 11.54 -0.91
N THR A 21 -3.85 10.84 -1.61
CA THR A 21 -4.14 9.48 -2.11
C THR A 21 -4.22 8.48 -0.95
N PHE A 22 -3.35 8.58 0.04
CA PHE A 22 -3.39 7.68 1.19
C PHE A 22 -4.67 7.85 2.02
N GLU A 23 -5.13 9.09 2.24
CA GLU A 23 -6.37 9.37 2.96
C GLU A 23 -7.62 8.86 2.21
N LEU A 24 -7.61 8.85 0.87
CA LEU A 24 -8.69 8.21 0.09
C LEU A 24 -8.79 6.71 0.40
N LEU A 25 -7.65 6.01 0.49
CA LEU A 25 -7.63 4.59 0.84
C LEU A 25 -8.14 4.36 2.27
N LEU A 26 -7.65 5.14 3.24
CA LEU A 26 -8.08 5.04 4.64
C LEU A 26 -9.57 5.34 4.82
N THR A 27 -10.13 6.21 3.98
CA THR A 27 -11.55 6.61 4.07
C THR A 27 -12.47 5.60 3.40
N HIS A 28 -12.09 5.07 2.24
CA HIS A 28 -12.98 4.32 1.35
C HIS A 28 -12.70 2.82 1.27
N CYS A 29 -11.58 2.33 1.82
CA CYS A 29 -11.22 0.93 1.79
C CYS A 29 -11.11 0.36 3.20
N PHE A 30 -11.27 -0.95 3.32
CA PHE A 30 -10.72 -1.70 4.44
C PHE A 30 -9.23 -1.91 4.20
N THR A 31 -8.40 -1.38 5.08
CA THR A 31 -6.95 -1.30 4.89
C THR A 31 -6.21 -2.28 5.78
N ILE A 32 -5.29 -3.05 5.18
CA ILE A 32 -4.45 -4.02 5.89
C ILE A 32 -2.99 -3.64 5.66
N TRP A 33 -2.27 -3.34 6.75
CA TRP A 33 -0.82 -3.18 6.72
C TRP A 33 -0.12 -4.53 6.88
N LEU A 34 0.57 -4.97 5.83
CA LEU A 34 1.45 -6.15 5.87
C LEU A 34 2.83 -5.74 6.40
N ARG A 35 3.04 -5.91 7.70
CA ARG A 35 4.32 -5.63 8.37
C ARG A 35 5.30 -6.78 8.14
N ALA A 36 6.59 -6.48 8.03
CA ALA A 36 7.65 -7.47 8.01
C ALA A 36 8.89 -6.90 8.70
N SER A 37 9.75 -7.77 9.22
CA SER A 37 11.09 -7.40 9.66
C SER A 37 11.88 -6.81 8.48
N PRO A 38 12.80 -5.86 8.72
CA PRO A 38 13.70 -5.36 7.67
C PRO A 38 14.45 -6.49 6.96
N GLU A 39 14.85 -7.52 7.70
CA GLU A 39 15.57 -8.68 7.21
C GLU A 39 14.70 -9.51 6.24
N ASP A 40 13.47 -9.85 6.63
CA ASP A 40 12.54 -10.57 5.76
C ASP A 40 12.16 -9.75 4.52
N HIS A 41 11.97 -8.43 4.70
CA HIS A 41 11.70 -7.53 3.58
C HIS A 41 12.84 -7.54 2.56
N MET A 42 14.08 -7.38 3.02
CA MET A 42 15.27 -7.42 2.16
C MET A 42 15.40 -8.78 1.47
N GLN A 43 15.25 -9.88 2.20
CA GLN A 43 15.31 -11.23 1.62
C GLN A 43 14.28 -11.42 0.49
N ARG A 44 13.06 -10.91 0.67
CA ARG A 44 12.00 -11.00 -0.36
C ARG A 44 12.34 -10.18 -1.61
N VAL A 45 12.87 -8.97 -1.45
CA VAL A 45 13.29 -8.14 -2.59
C VAL A 45 14.41 -8.81 -3.40
N VAL A 46 15.38 -9.39 -2.70
CA VAL A 46 16.47 -10.16 -3.35
C VAL A 46 15.94 -11.39 -4.08
N ALA A 47 14.99 -12.12 -3.47
CA ALA A 47 14.37 -13.30 -4.07
C ALA A 47 13.56 -12.97 -5.33
N GLN A 48 13.04 -11.74 -5.45
CA GLN A 48 12.35 -11.24 -6.64
C GLN A 48 13.31 -10.87 -7.78
N GLY A 49 14.63 -10.98 -7.57
CA GLY A 49 15.65 -10.67 -8.56
C GLY A 49 16.08 -9.20 -8.58
N ASP A 50 15.51 -8.36 -7.71
CA ASP A 50 15.99 -7.00 -7.54
C ASP A 50 17.23 -7.01 -6.64
N ARG A 51 18.40 -7.01 -7.28
CA ARG A 51 19.70 -7.00 -6.61
C ARG A 51 20.25 -5.60 -6.38
N ARG A 52 19.55 -4.55 -6.84
CA ARG A 52 19.96 -3.15 -6.59
C ARG A 52 20.12 -2.84 -5.08
N PRO A 53 19.27 -3.36 -4.17
CA PRO A 53 19.45 -3.19 -2.73
C PRO A 53 20.70 -3.86 -2.15
N MET A 54 21.39 -4.74 -2.89
CA MET A 54 22.57 -5.46 -2.39
C MET A 54 23.89 -4.76 -2.75
N ALA A 55 23.87 -3.74 -3.62
CA ALA A 55 25.03 -2.89 -3.87
C ALA A 55 25.26 -1.99 -2.64
N GLY A 56 26.01 -2.47 -1.65
CA GLY A 56 26.24 -1.76 -0.38
C GLY A 56 25.52 -2.35 0.85
N ASN A 57 25.31 -3.69 0.88
CA ASN A 57 24.56 -4.50 1.87
C ASN A 57 24.30 -3.87 3.27
N LYS A 58 25.32 -3.35 3.97
CA LYS A 58 25.14 -2.72 5.30
C LYS A 58 24.41 -1.38 5.24
N GLU A 59 24.80 -0.47 4.35
CA GLU A 59 24.16 0.85 4.22
C GLU A 59 22.74 0.71 3.71
N ALA A 60 22.51 -0.19 2.74
CA ALA A 60 21.19 -0.46 2.21
C ALA A 60 20.21 -1.02 3.27
N MET A 61 20.68 -1.87 4.18
CA MET A 61 19.86 -2.36 5.29
C MET A 61 19.54 -1.24 6.29
N GLU A 62 20.50 -0.38 6.61
CA GLU A 62 20.26 0.77 7.50
C GLU A 62 19.30 1.80 6.86
N ASP A 63 19.40 2.02 5.56
CA ASP A 63 18.43 2.82 4.80
C ASP A 63 17.03 2.21 4.84
N LEU A 64 16.92 0.90 4.61
CA LEU A 64 15.64 0.20 4.70
C LEU A 64 15.02 0.35 6.09
N LYS A 65 15.80 0.17 7.15
CA LYS A 65 15.34 0.37 8.53
C LYS A 65 14.83 1.80 8.73
N ARG A 66 15.57 2.82 8.29
CA ARG A 66 15.14 4.23 8.36
C ARG A 66 13.83 4.47 7.62
N ILE A 67 13.68 3.92 6.42
CA ILE A 67 12.46 4.05 5.61
C ILE A 67 11.27 3.40 6.32
N LEU A 68 11.43 2.18 6.82
CA LEU A 68 10.35 1.47 7.53
C LEU A 68 9.96 2.17 8.83
N GLU A 69 10.93 2.69 9.58
CA GLU A 69 10.70 3.49 10.77
C GLU A 69 9.93 4.77 10.46
N GLY A 70 10.42 5.57 9.50
CA GLY A 70 9.79 6.85 9.13
C GLY A 70 8.39 6.72 8.54
N ARG A 71 8.02 5.52 8.07
CA ARG A 71 6.67 5.23 7.53
C ARG A 71 5.75 4.55 8.54
N ARG A 72 6.25 4.12 9.69
CA ARG A 72 5.50 3.29 10.66
C ARG A 72 4.23 3.98 11.12
N GLU A 73 4.29 5.24 11.52
CA GLU A 73 3.13 5.97 12.05
C GLU A 73 2.02 6.14 11.02
N PHE A 74 2.39 6.28 9.74
CA PHE A 74 1.41 6.35 8.65
C PHE A 74 0.77 4.99 8.38
N TYR A 75 1.56 3.93 8.28
CA TYR A 75 1.02 2.58 8.07
C TYR A 75 0.17 2.09 9.25
N ALA A 76 0.50 2.51 10.47
CA ALA A 76 -0.28 2.18 11.66
C ALA A 76 -1.70 2.75 11.66
N LYS A 77 -2.04 3.67 10.74
CA LYS A 77 -3.42 4.14 10.52
C LYS A 77 -4.33 3.09 9.85
N ALA A 78 -3.77 2.00 9.31
CA ALA A 78 -4.56 0.95 8.69
C ALA A 78 -5.53 0.28 9.69
N ASP A 79 -6.67 -0.21 9.21
CA ASP A 79 -7.69 -0.85 10.06
C ASP A 79 -7.13 -2.11 10.76
N VAL A 80 -6.28 -2.87 10.07
CA VAL A 80 -5.61 -4.05 10.62
C VAL A 80 -4.13 -4.05 10.25
N THR A 81 -3.31 -4.54 11.18
CA THR A 81 -1.90 -4.89 10.92
C THR A 81 -1.72 -6.41 10.97
N VAL A 82 -1.10 -6.96 9.94
CA VAL A 82 -0.70 -8.38 9.90
C VAL A 82 0.82 -8.45 9.83
N ASP A 83 1.44 -9.09 10.83
CA ASP A 83 2.88 -9.31 10.82
C ASP A 83 3.19 -10.55 9.97
N THR A 84 3.96 -10.39 8.92
CA THR A 84 4.36 -11.46 7.99
C THR A 84 5.77 -11.96 8.26
N SER A 85 6.44 -11.47 9.31
CA SER A 85 7.82 -11.84 9.61
C SER A 85 7.94 -13.32 9.95
N GLY A 86 8.92 -14.02 9.37
CA GLY A 86 9.11 -15.46 9.54
C GLY A 86 7.95 -16.35 9.06
N LYS A 87 6.95 -15.80 8.36
CA LYS A 87 5.78 -16.54 7.85
C LYS A 87 5.95 -16.94 6.40
N THR A 88 5.42 -18.10 6.05
CA THR A 88 5.27 -18.48 4.63
C THR A 88 4.14 -17.66 3.99
N PRO A 89 4.11 -17.52 2.65
CA PRO A 89 2.99 -16.87 1.97
C PRO A 89 1.62 -17.48 2.31
N GLY A 90 1.58 -18.81 2.51
CA GLY A 90 0.35 -19.50 2.90
C GLY A 90 -0.14 -19.15 4.30
N ASP A 91 0.78 -18.99 5.26
CA ASP A 91 0.43 -18.59 6.63
C ASP A 91 -0.04 -17.14 6.66
N ALA A 92 0.70 -16.24 6.00
CA ALA A 92 0.34 -14.84 5.87
C ALA A 92 -1.03 -14.67 5.20
N TYR A 93 -1.31 -15.44 4.13
CA TYR A 93 -2.61 -15.44 3.47
C TYR A 93 -3.76 -15.83 4.40
N ARG A 94 -3.58 -16.89 5.20
CA ARG A 94 -4.63 -17.33 6.14
C ARG A 94 -4.94 -16.26 7.18
N GLU A 95 -3.92 -15.55 7.66
CA GLU A 95 -4.07 -14.47 8.63
C GLU A 95 -4.76 -13.24 8.04
N VAL A 96 -4.32 -12.81 6.85
CA VAL A 96 -4.98 -11.73 6.11
C VAL A 96 -6.45 -12.08 5.87
N ARG A 97 -6.74 -13.29 5.37
CA ARG A 97 -8.12 -13.74 5.14
C ARG A 97 -8.95 -13.75 6.42
N ALA A 98 -8.39 -14.21 7.54
CA ALA A 98 -9.08 -14.24 8.82
C ALA A 98 -9.36 -12.83 9.37
N SER A 99 -8.54 -11.84 9.03
CA SER A 99 -8.75 -10.45 9.45
C SER A 99 -9.85 -9.71 8.69
N ILE A 100 -10.26 -10.21 7.52
CA ILE A 100 -11.33 -9.61 6.73
C ILE A 100 -12.68 -10.02 7.35
N VAL A 101 -13.30 -9.11 8.10
CA VAL A 101 -14.63 -9.32 8.68
C VAL A 101 -15.74 -8.87 7.72
N PRO A 102 -16.87 -9.60 7.61
CA PRO A 102 -17.94 -9.31 6.63
C PRO A 102 -18.69 -7.97 6.79
N SER A 103 -18.28 -7.09 7.70
CA SER A 103 -19.02 -5.86 8.05
C SER A 103 -18.30 -4.57 7.66
N ALA A 104 -17.14 -4.64 7.01
CA ALA A 104 -16.35 -3.44 6.66
C ALA A 104 -16.84 -2.73 5.38
N THR A 105 -18.14 -2.77 5.06
CA THR A 105 -18.70 -1.92 4.01
C THR A 105 -18.76 -0.48 4.51
N ARG A 106 -17.64 0.24 4.43
CA ARG A 106 -17.68 1.71 4.50
C ARG A 106 -18.45 2.19 3.28
N GLN A 107 -19.34 3.16 3.49
CA GLN A 107 -20.37 3.58 2.53
C GLN A 107 -19.81 3.81 1.12
N HIS A 108 -20.61 3.41 0.12
CA HIS A 108 -20.30 3.46 -1.31
C HIS A 108 -19.64 4.78 -1.74
N PHE A 109 -18.51 4.64 -2.44
CA PHE A 109 -17.86 5.71 -3.19
C PHE A 109 -18.79 6.20 -4.31
N SER A 110 -19.24 7.46 -4.22
CA SER A 110 -19.73 8.18 -5.41
C SER A 110 -18.51 8.82 -6.07
N ALA A 111 -18.20 8.41 -7.30
CA ALA A 111 -17.11 8.99 -8.06
C ALA A 111 -17.23 10.53 -8.07
N PRO A 112 -16.15 11.29 -7.78
CA PRO A 112 -16.19 12.73 -7.96
C PRO A 112 -16.43 13.02 -9.44
N ALA A 113 -17.40 13.88 -9.73
CA ALA A 113 -17.73 14.30 -11.08
C ALA A 113 -16.44 14.75 -11.79
N ALA A 114 -16.14 14.12 -12.92
CA ALA A 114 -15.00 14.51 -13.76
C ALA A 114 -15.07 16.02 -13.99
N ARG A 115 -14.01 16.75 -13.61
CA ARG A 115 -13.88 18.16 -13.98
C ARG A 115 -13.97 18.22 -15.50
N GLN A 116 -15.06 18.79 -16.00
CA GLN A 116 -15.14 19.20 -17.39
C GLN A 116 -14.02 20.24 -17.58
N SER A 117 -12.99 19.84 -18.33
CA SER A 117 -12.08 20.79 -18.93
C SER A 117 -12.89 21.60 -19.93
N ASP A 118 -13.31 22.78 -19.48
CA ASP A 118 -13.78 23.86 -20.34
C ASP A 118 -12.55 24.38 -21.09
N ASP A 119 -12.19 23.71 -22.18
CA ASP A 119 -11.22 24.22 -23.15
C ASP A 119 -11.99 24.86 -24.29
N SER A 120 -12.56 26.02 -23.99
CA SER A 120 -13.11 26.94 -24.96
C SER A 120 -12.11 28.10 -25.16
N ARG A 121 -11.43 28.04 -26.32
CA ARG A 121 -10.73 29.13 -27.05
C ARG A 121 -9.42 29.71 -26.48
N ALA A 122 -8.33 29.49 -27.22
CA ALA A 122 -7.52 30.52 -27.90
C ALA A 122 -6.59 29.79 -28.91
N ASP A 123 -6.89 29.77 -30.20
CA ASP A 123 -6.53 30.79 -31.20
C ASP A 123 -5.06 31.28 -31.14
N ALA A 124 -4.33 30.91 -32.20
CA ALA A 124 -3.33 31.72 -32.89
C ALA A 124 -1.88 31.83 -32.35
N ILE A 125 -0.99 31.23 -33.16
CA ILE A 125 0.46 31.50 -33.40
C ILE A 125 1.44 30.92 -32.39
#